data_AF-A0AAV0SVB2-F1
#
_entry.id   AF-A0AAV0SVB2-F1
#
_cell.length_a   1.000
_cell.length_b   1.000
_cell.length_c   1.000
_cell.angle_alpha   90.00
_cell.angle_beta   90.00
_cell.angle_gamma   90.00
#
_symmetry.space_group_name_H-M   'P 1'
#
loop_
_entity.id
_entity.type
_entity.pdbx_description
1 polymer ?
#
loop_
_entity_poly.entity_id
_entity_poly.type
_entity_poly.pdbx_seq_one_letter_code
_entity_poly.pdbx_strand_id
1 'polypeptide(L)'
;MTPKMTPSSASSLRKALVTRWGVLTDTSCLLFDNTTAELLAGLDLAKLKIVKSSMQPNKDSRLPFPLKMYAKGSMYVLYVSSYAQQQLWEYKINLRRRASLIP
;
A
#
# COMPACT_ATOMS: atom_id res chain seq x y z
N MET A 1 39.21 30.55 13.22
CA MET A 1 37.93 30.03 13.72
C MET A 1 37.01 29.80 12.52
N THR A 2 36.85 28.57 12.08
CA THR A 2 35.97 28.20 10.96
C THR A 2 34.65 27.66 11.52
N PRO A 3 33.48 28.16 11.08
CA PRO A 3 32.21 27.72 11.62
C PRO A 3 31.90 26.31 11.11
N LYS A 4 31.73 25.38 12.07
CA LYS A 4 31.33 23.99 11.85
C LYS A 4 29.89 23.99 11.31
N MET A 5 29.73 23.81 10.00
CA MET A 5 28.42 23.55 9.39
C MET A 5 27.89 22.22 9.92
N THR A 6 26.91 22.30 10.82
CA THR A 6 26.05 21.18 11.18
C THR A 6 25.30 20.77 9.91
N PRO A 7 25.39 19.52 9.42
CA PRO A 7 24.51 19.10 8.33
C PRO A 7 23.08 19.22 8.84
N SER A 8 22.29 20.06 8.18
CA SER A 8 20.86 20.19 8.41
C SER A 8 20.27 18.79 8.30
N SER A 9 19.93 18.22 9.45
CA SER A 9 19.25 16.93 9.58
C SER A 9 18.13 16.92 8.56
N ALA A 10 18.22 16.04 7.57
CA ALA A 10 17.14 15.79 6.63
C ALA A 10 15.95 15.40 7.49
N SER A 11 15.03 16.35 7.74
CA SER A 11 13.85 16.10 8.54
C SER A 11 13.19 14.90 7.89
N SER A 12 13.15 13.76 8.59
CA SER A 12 12.41 12.61 8.13
C SER A 12 11.00 13.15 7.93
N LEU A 13 10.62 13.31 6.66
CA LEU A 13 9.33 13.82 6.26
C LEU A 13 8.36 12.82 6.90
N ARG A 14 7.78 13.20 8.04
CA ARG A 14 6.95 12.31 8.86
C ARG A 14 5.76 11.99 7.97
N LYS A 15 5.86 10.89 7.22
CA LYS A 15 4.80 10.42 6.34
C LYS A 15 3.62 10.14 7.25
N ALA A 16 2.68 11.09 7.30
CA ALA A 16 1.44 10.92 8.03
C ALA A 16 0.73 9.72 7.40
N LEU A 17 0.40 8.73 8.23
CA LEU A 17 -0.50 7.67 7.79
C LEU A 17 -1.88 8.29 7.61
N VAL A 18 -2.43 8.16 6.41
CA VAL A 18 -3.78 8.63 6.09
C VAL A 18 -4.66 7.41 5.88
N THR A 19 -5.82 7.41 6.54
CA THR A 19 -6.82 6.37 6.36
C THR A 19 -7.47 6.54 4.99
N ARG A 20 -7.53 5.45 4.21
CA ARG A 20 -8.17 5.40 2.89
C ARG A 20 -9.19 4.27 2.87
N TRP A 21 -10.24 4.40 2.08
CA TRP A 21 -11.15 3.30 1.82
C TRP A 21 -10.66 2.50 0.62
N GLY A 22 -10.50 1.18 0.80
CA GLY A 22 -10.14 0.25 -0.26
C GLY A 22 -11.34 -0.59 -0.66
N VAL A 23 -11.70 -0.56 -1.94
CA VAL A 23 -12.78 -1.37 -2.51
C VAL A 23 -12.20 -2.33 -3.53
N LEU A 24 -12.45 -3.62 -3.33
CA LEU A 24 -12.05 -4.65 -4.28
C LEU A 24 -13.27 -5.09 -5.09
N THR A 25 -13.25 -4.75 -6.38
CA THR A 25 -14.23 -5.19 -7.38
C THR A 25 -13.70 -6.41 -8.13
N ASP A 26 -14.46 -6.91 -9.10
CA ASP A 26 -14.09 -8.10 -9.88
C ASP A 26 -12.86 -7.88 -10.77
N THR A 27 -12.65 -6.64 -11.20
CA THR A 27 -11.59 -6.28 -12.16
C THR A 27 -10.63 -5.22 -11.63
N SER A 28 -10.96 -4.54 -10.53
CA SER A 28 -10.16 -3.43 -10.03
C SER A 28 -10.06 -3.35 -8.51
N CYS A 29 -8.93 -2.86 -8.03
CA CYS A 29 -8.72 -2.38 -6.67
C CYS A 29 -8.80 -0.84 -6.69
N LEU A 30 -9.79 -0.29 -6.01
CA LEU A 30 -10.08 1.14 -5.96
C LEU A 30 -9.73 1.70 -4.59
N LEU A 31 -9.10 2.87 -4.57
CA LEU A 31 -8.74 3.61 -3.37
C LEU A 31 -9.45 4.94 -3.36
N PHE A 32 -10.16 5.20 -2.27
CA PHE A 32 -10.92 6.43 -2.07
C PHE A 32 -10.38 7.20 -0.87
N ASP A 33 -10.50 8.52 -0.95
CA ASP A 33 -10.40 9.39 0.22
C ASP A 33 -11.54 9.03 1.19
N ASN A 34 -11.22 8.83 2.48
CA ASN A 34 -12.22 8.42 3.47
C ASN A 34 -13.09 9.58 3.96
N THR A 35 -12.75 10.83 3.64
CA THR A 35 -13.46 12.04 4.04
C THR A 35 -14.31 12.61 2.91
N THR A 36 -13.76 12.68 1.69
CA THR A 36 -14.45 13.25 0.53
C THR A 36 -15.12 12.21 -0.36
N ALA A 37 -14.85 10.92 -0.13
CA ALA A 37 -15.27 9.82 -1.01
C ALA A 37 -14.75 9.93 -2.46
N GLU A 38 -13.76 10.78 -2.71
CA GLU A 38 -13.14 10.93 -4.03
C GLU A 38 -12.26 9.73 -4.36
N LEU A 39 -12.33 9.27 -5.62
CA LEU A 39 -11.47 8.20 -6.13
C LEU A 39 -10.03 8.73 -6.30
N LEU A 40 -9.10 8.18 -5.52
CA LEU A 40 -7.68 8.54 -5.56
C LEU A 40 -6.90 7.68 -6.54
N ALA A 41 -7.21 6.38 -6.62
CA ALA A 41 -6.54 5.47 -7.53
C ALA A 41 -7.44 4.29 -7.93
N GLY A 42 -7.41 3.94 -9.21
CA GLY A 42 -8.00 2.72 -9.74
C GLY A 42 -6.93 1.82 -10.35
N LEU A 43 -6.77 0.63 -9.77
CA LEU A 43 -5.75 -0.35 -10.16
C LEU A 43 -6.44 -1.55 -10.81
N ASP A 44 -6.22 -1.71 -12.12
CA ASP A 44 -6.65 -2.88 -12.90
C ASP A 44 -5.97 -4.15 -12.36
N LEU A 45 -6.77 -5.11 -11.88
CA LEU A 45 -6.28 -6.34 -11.26
C LEU A 45 -5.47 -7.19 -12.24
N ALA A 46 -5.82 -7.22 -13.53
CA ALA A 46 -5.08 -7.99 -14.52
C ALA A 46 -3.62 -7.52 -14.66
N LYS A 47 -3.37 -6.22 -14.39
CA LYS A 47 -2.06 -5.58 -14.49
C LYS A 47 -1.38 -5.42 -13.12
N LEU A 48 -2.08 -5.74 -12.04
CA LEU A 48 -1.59 -5.63 -10.68
C LEU A 48 -0.69 -6.81 -10.31
N LYS A 49 0.48 -6.54 -9.75
CA LYS A 49 1.35 -7.54 -9.13
C LYS A 49 1.37 -7.36 -7.63
N ILE A 50 1.06 -8.40 -6.87
CA ILE A 50 1.23 -8.38 -5.42
C ILE A 50 2.67 -8.74 -5.09
N VAL A 51 3.33 -7.91 -4.30
CA VAL A 51 4.64 -8.23 -3.73
C VAL A 51 4.37 -8.87 -2.37
N LYS A 52 4.68 -10.16 -2.24
CA LYS A 52 4.43 -10.91 -1.01
C LYS A 52 5.10 -10.23 0.17
N SER A 53 4.30 -9.91 1.18
CA SER A 53 4.77 -9.14 2.33
C SER A 53 5.33 -10.05 3.42
N SER A 54 6.32 -9.57 4.19
CA SER A 54 6.92 -10.34 5.30
C SER A 54 5.95 -10.47 6.48
N MET A 55 6.05 -11.58 7.22
CA MET A 55 5.26 -11.81 8.45
C MET A 55 5.48 -10.74 9.52
N GLN A 56 6.66 -10.13 9.56
CA GLN A 56 7.00 -9.17 10.59
C GLN A 56 6.59 -7.76 10.15
N PRO A 57 5.92 -6.98 11.03
CA PRO A 57 5.85 -5.54 10.85
C PRO A 57 7.29 -5.03 10.75
N ASN A 58 7.50 -4.00 9.93
CA ASN A 58 8.84 -3.49 9.67
C ASN A 58 9.50 -3.13 11.01
N LYS A 59 10.59 -3.85 11.36
CA LYS A 59 11.15 -3.96 12.73
C LYS A 59 11.42 -2.61 13.41
N ASP A 60 11.64 -1.57 12.60
CA ASP A 60 11.98 -0.22 13.05
C ASP A 60 10.81 0.76 13.05
N SER A 61 9.58 0.31 12.77
CA SER A 61 8.46 1.21 12.54
C SER A 61 7.21 0.81 13.31
N ARG A 62 6.58 1.78 13.98
CA ARG A 62 5.20 1.70 14.52
C ARG A 62 4.14 1.53 13.41
N LEU A 63 4.56 1.21 12.18
CA LEU A 63 3.69 1.12 11.04
C LEU A 63 2.97 -0.24 11.06
N PRO A 64 1.68 -0.28 10.67
CA PRO A 64 0.93 -1.53 10.59
C PRO A 64 1.48 -2.48 9.52
N PHE A 65 0.78 -3.58 9.26
CA PHE A 65 1.20 -4.61 8.31
C PHE A 65 1.10 -4.08 6.87
N PRO A 66 2.19 -4.09 6.08
CA PRO A 66 2.18 -3.46 4.76
C PRO A 66 1.57 -4.38 3.69
N LEU A 67 0.67 -3.88 2.86
CA LEU A 67 0.22 -4.53 1.62
C LEU A 67 0.88 -3.83 0.43
N LYS A 68 1.79 -4.52 -0.24
CA LYS A 68 2.57 -3.96 -1.36
C LYS A 68 2.01 -4.43 -2.70
N MET A 69 1.64 -3.46 -3.53
CA MET A 69 1.09 -3.70 -4.86
C MET A 69 1.89 -2.90 -5.89
N TYR A 70 2.22 -3.53 -7.02
CA TYR A 70 2.92 -2.89 -8.12
C TYR A 70 2.00 -2.81 -9.34
N ALA A 71 1.80 -1.61 -9.86
CA ALA A 71 1.02 -1.36 -11.07
C ALA A 71 1.50 -0.08 -11.75
N LYS A 72 1.43 -0.05 -13.09
CA LYS A 72 1.78 1.14 -13.91
C LYS A 72 3.15 1.76 -13.58
N GLY A 73 4.15 0.94 -13.26
CA GLY A 73 5.50 1.43 -12.92
C GLY A 73 5.67 1.91 -11.47
N SER A 74 4.61 1.93 -10.66
CA SER A 74 4.63 2.46 -9.29
C SER A 74 4.32 1.41 -8.24
N MET A 75 4.96 1.53 -7.07
CA MET A 75 4.69 0.70 -5.90
C MET A 75 3.72 1.42 -4.94
N TYR A 76 2.56 0.83 -4.75
CA TYR A 76 1.54 1.24 -3.80
C TYR A 76 1.74 0.46 -2.51
N VAL A 77 1.96 1.17 -1.40
CA VAL A 77 2.11 0.57 -0.07
C VAL A 77 0.94 1.02 0.79
N LEU A 78 0.02 0.10 1.05
CA LEU A 78 -1.07 0.29 1.99
C LEU A 78 -0.69 -0.35 3.33
N TYR A 79 -1.33 0.08 4.40
CA TYR A 79 -1.11 -0.48 5.73
C TYR A 79 -2.44 -0.98 6.28
N VAL A 80 -2.45 -2.18 6.83
CA VAL A 80 -3.61 -2.81 7.45
C VAL A 80 -3.32 -3.18 8.90
N SER A 81 -4.36 -3.24 9.72
CA SER A 81 -4.23 -3.28 11.18
C SER A 81 -3.67 -4.59 11.73
N SER A 82 -3.73 -5.69 10.96
CA SER A 82 -3.26 -6.99 11.40
C SER A 82 -2.66 -7.85 10.28
N TYR A 83 -1.83 -8.81 10.67
CA TYR A 83 -1.29 -9.83 9.75
C TYR A 83 -2.39 -10.63 9.07
N ALA A 84 -3.45 -10.99 9.80
CA ALA A 84 -4.60 -11.70 9.25
C ALA A 84 -5.31 -10.89 8.16
N GLN A 85 -5.48 -9.57 8.37
CA GLN A 85 -6.03 -8.69 7.33
C GLN A 85 -5.11 -8.63 6.11
N GLN A 86 -3.79 -8.53 6.31
CA GLN A 86 -2.82 -8.51 5.21
C GLN A 86 -2.93 -9.79 4.36
N GLN A 87 -2.93 -10.97 4.99
CA GLN A 87 -3.08 -12.25 4.29
C GLN A 87 -4.43 -12.37 3.57
N LEU A 88 -5.51 -11.93 4.21
CA LEU A 88 -6.84 -11.93 3.61
C LEU A 88 -6.91 -11.05 2.35
N TRP A 89 -6.31 -9.85 2.42
CA TRP A 89 -6.24 -8.95 1.28
C TRP A 89 -5.37 -9.51 0.16
N GLU A 90 -4.17 -10.01 0.47
CA GLU A 90 -3.30 -10.66 -0.51
C GLU A 90 -3.99 -11.84 -1.21
N TYR A 91 -4.72 -12.66 -0.44
CA TYR A 91 -5.51 -13.77 -0.96
C TYR A 91 -6.64 -13.30 -1.89
N LYS A 92 -7.51 -12.38 -1.42
CA LYS A 92 -8.67 -11.91 -2.19
C LYS A 92 -8.26 -11.25 -3.51
N ILE A 93 -7.21 -10.43 -3.49
CA ILE A 93 -6.69 -9.77 -4.70
C ILE A 93 -6.12 -10.82 -5.67
N ASN A 94 -5.34 -11.79 -5.18
CA ASN A 94 -4.80 -12.84 -6.04
C ASN A 94 -5.89 -13.73 -6.63
N LEU A 95 -6.92 -14.06 -5.85
CA LEU A 95 -8.06 -14.85 -6.31
C LEU A 95 -8.77 -14.15 -7.47
N ARG A 96 -9.15 -12.88 -7.29
CA ARG A 96 -9.82 -12.11 -8.34
C ARG A 96 -8.94 -11.87 -9.55
N ARG A 97 -7.66 -11.58 -9.36
CA ARG A 97 -6.70 -11.46 -10.45
C ARG A 97 -6.62 -12.73 -11.31
N ARG A 98 -6.62 -13.90 -10.69
CA ARG A 98 -6.62 -15.18 -11.44
C ARG A 98 -7.92 -15.36 -12.20
N ALA A 99 -9.06 -15.02 -11.60
CA ALA A 99 -10.35 -15.06 -12.28
C ALA A 99 -10.38 -14.12 -13.50
N SER A 100 -9.81 -12.92 -13.41
CA SER A 100 -9.74 -11.96 -14.53
C SER A 100 -8.78 -12.37 -15.66
N LEU A 101 -7.94 -13.38 -15.46
CA LEU A 101 -6.99 -13.89 -16.46
C LEU A 101 -7.53 -15.11 -17.22
N ILE A 102 -8.68 -15.63 -16.81
CA ILE A 102 -9.37 -16.73 -17.51
C ILE A 102 -10.27 -16.07 -18.57
N PRO A 103 -10.06 -16.35 -19.87
CA PRO A 103 -10.83 -15.76 -20.98
C PRO A 103 -12.33 -16.07 -20.92
#